data_AF-A0A3D4P1M2-F1
#
_entry.id   AF-A0A3D4P1M2-F1
#
_cell.length_a   1.000
_cell.length_b   1.000
_cell.length_c   1.000
_cell.angle_alpha   90.00
_cell.angle_beta   90.00
_cell.angle_gamma   90.00
#
_symmetry.space_group_name_H-M   'P 1'
#
loop_
_entity.id
_entity.type
_entity.pdbx_description
1 polymer ?
#
loop_
_entity_poly.entity_id
_entity_poly.type
_entity_poly.pdbx_seq_one_letter_code
_entity_poly.pdbx_strand_id
1 'polypeptide(L)'
;MVGLEELNSAKAESFAESYKSARAYVEAALINERETLDSILELTADRAKVGAYIIKMKRTVEAVAAAHLAALQTHMETVATKLGTKPVVPVFSDLEKKAAKMIPRPTSKVKAEGYRGYAKLIEQVPKEEKAKFPYVALGPADFMGNTADLQCLINGTHSVLEIKKMLDAQSQRKSNLQHIINYIQVLRLAGLVEIKELK
;
A
#
# COMPACT_ATOMS: atom_id res chain seq x y z
N MET A 1 -16.33 3.53 -13.06
CA MET A 1 -15.46 2.56 -12.33
C MET A 1 -14.04 2.85 -12.80
N VAL A 2 -13.28 3.62 -12.02
CA VAL A 2 -12.07 4.33 -12.50
C VAL A 2 -11.03 3.40 -13.12
N GLY A 3 -10.88 2.16 -12.61
CA GLY A 3 -9.92 1.19 -13.14
C GLY A 3 -10.23 0.63 -14.55
N LEU A 4 -11.50 0.51 -14.93
CA LEU A 4 -11.86 0.09 -16.31
C LEU A 4 -11.64 1.23 -17.30
N GLU A 5 -11.86 2.48 -16.87
CA GLU A 5 -11.62 3.67 -17.68
C GLU A 5 -10.11 3.86 -17.94
N GLU A 6 -9.24 3.60 -16.97
CA GLU A 6 -7.78 3.59 -17.19
C GLU A 6 -7.34 2.60 -18.28
N LEU A 7 -7.96 1.42 -18.34
CA LEU A 7 -7.68 0.43 -19.40
C LEU A 7 -8.20 0.87 -20.77
N ASN A 8 -9.33 1.57 -20.81
CA ASN A 8 -9.90 2.06 -22.07
C ASN A 8 -9.04 3.15 -22.72
N SER A 9 -8.35 3.95 -21.90
CA SER A 9 -7.43 5.01 -22.37
C SER A 9 -6.00 4.54 -22.57
N ALA A 10 -5.69 3.26 -22.26
CA ALA A 10 -4.34 2.74 -22.35
C ALA A 10 -3.87 2.57 -23.80
N LYS A 11 -2.58 2.88 -24.05
CA LYS A 11 -1.88 2.57 -25.29
C LYS A 11 -1.12 1.25 -25.13
N ALA A 12 -0.66 0.68 -26.24
CA ALA A 12 0.15 -0.55 -26.20
C ALA A 12 1.36 -0.43 -25.26
N GLU A 13 2.02 0.72 -25.22
CA GLU A 13 3.19 0.95 -24.34
C GLU A 13 2.82 1.07 -22.86
N SER A 14 1.64 1.61 -22.54
CA SER A 14 1.21 1.87 -21.16
C SER A 14 0.31 0.78 -20.58
N PHE A 15 -0.14 -0.17 -21.41
CA PHE A 15 -1.20 -1.13 -21.09
C PHE A 15 -0.91 -1.97 -19.84
N ALA A 16 0.32 -2.46 -19.71
CA ALA A 16 0.73 -3.25 -18.55
C ALA A 16 0.69 -2.46 -17.24
N GLU A 17 1.11 -1.19 -17.28
CA GLU A 17 1.10 -0.30 -16.12
C GLU A 17 -0.32 0.13 -15.74
N SER A 18 -1.17 0.45 -16.73
CA SER A 18 -2.58 0.76 -16.52
C SER A 18 -3.33 -0.40 -15.88
N TYR A 19 -3.09 -1.65 -16.34
CA TYR A 19 -3.70 -2.83 -15.72
C TYR A 19 -3.25 -3.03 -14.27
N LYS A 20 -1.95 -2.90 -13.99
CA LYS A 20 -1.41 -3.02 -12.63
C LYS A 20 -2.00 -1.95 -11.70
N SER A 21 -2.13 -0.72 -12.18
CA SER A 21 -2.73 0.39 -11.42
C SER A 21 -4.21 0.13 -11.13
N ALA A 22 -4.99 -0.26 -12.14
CA ALA A 22 -6.39 -0.60 -11.98
C ALA A 22 -6.61 -1.72 -10.94
N ARG A 23 -5.77 -2.77 -10.95
CA ARG A 23 -5.80 -3.82 -9.92
C ARG A 23 -5.46 -3.28 -8.54
N ALA A 24 -4.41 -2.48 -8.43
CA ALA A 24 -3.97 -1.90 -7.17
C ALA A 24 -5.06 -1.05 -6.51
N TYR A 25 -5.90 -0.34 -7.29
CA TYR A 25 -7.04 0.39 -6.72
C TYR A 25 -8.10 -0.52 -6.11
N VAL A 26 -8.45 -1.61 -6.78
CA VAL A 26 -9.44 -2.57 -6.25
C VAL A 26 -8.91 -3.21 -4.97
N GLU A 27 -7.63 -3.57 -4.95
CA GLU A 27 -6.97 -4.15 -3.79
C GLU A 27 -6.86 -3.15 -2.63
N ALA A 28 -6.50 -1.89 -2.90
CA ALA A 28 -6.46 -0.83 -1.89
C ALA A 28 -7.85 -0.50 -1.33
N ALA A 29 -8.88 -0.45 -2.18
CA ALA A 29 -10.26 -0.26 -1.75
C ALA A 29 -10.70 -1.39 -0.82
N LEU A 30 -10.40 -2.65 -1.16
CA LEU A 30 -10.68 -3.79 -0.29
C LEU A 30 -10.03 -3.66 1.09
N ILE A 31 -8.77 -3.22 1.15
CA ILE A 31 -8.05 -3.02 2.41
C ILE A 31 -8.74 -1.93 3.24
N ASN A 32 -8.98 -0.75 2.65
CA ASN A 32 -9.60 0.38 3.31
C ASN A 32 -11.01 0.06 3.84
N GLU A 33 -11.82 -0.67 3.07
CA GLU A 33 -13.17 -1.10 3.48
C GLU A 33 -13.11 -2.07 4.67
N ARG A 34 -12.17 -3.02 4.67
CA ARG A 34 -11.99 -3.95 5.79
C ARG A 34 -11.58 -3.23 7.07
N GLU A 35 -10.70 -2.24 6.96
CA GLU A 35 -10.28 -1.39 8.09
C GLU A 35 -11.41 -0.50 8.60
N THR A 36 -12.19 0.08 7.69
CA THR A 36 -13.37 0.87 8.05
C THR A 36 -14.34 0.01 8.86
N LEU A 37 -14.58 -1.22 8.42
CA LEU A 37 -15.39 -2.18 9.17
C LEU A 37 -14.78 -2.54 10.53
N ASP A 38 -13.46 -2.68 10.64
CA ASP A 38 -12.80 -2.90 11.95
C ASP A 38 -12.97 -1.71 12.90
N SER A 39 -12.90 -0.48 12.40
CA SER A 39 -13.06 0.72 13.24
C SER A 39 -14.44 0.79 13.91
N ILE A 40 -15.47 0.19 13.29
CA ILE A 40 -16.81 0.10 13.89
C ILE A 40 -16.79 -0.77 15.17
N LEU A 41 -15.93 -1.78 15.25
CA LEU A 41 -15.76 -2.59 16.47
C LEU A 41 -15.18 -1.79 17.64
N GLU A 42 -14.40 -0.76 17.34
CA GLU A 42 -13.80 0.09 18.37
C GLU A 42 -14.86 0.99 19.03
N LEU A 43 -15.96 1.30 18.32
CA LEU A 43 -17.00 2.23 18.75
C LEU A 43 -18.23 1.55 19.39
N THR A 44 -18.35 0.22 19.31
CA THR A 44 -19.54 -0.51 19.79
C THR A 44 -19.39 -1.05 21.21
N ALA A 45 -20.46 -0.91 22.00
CA ALA A 45 -20.58 -1.51 23.33
C ALA A 45 -20.87 -3.02 23.27
N ASP A 46 -21.65 -3.49 22.29
CA ASP A 46 -21.96 -4.91 22.08
C ASP A 46 -21.04 -5.49 20.98
N ARG A 47 -19.80 -5.77 21.39
CA ARG A 47 -18.75 -6.30 20.49
C ARG A 47 -19.09 -7.68 19.92
N ALA A 48 -19.83 -8.51 20.65
CA ALA A 48 -20.11 -9.88 20.22
C ALA A 48 -21.09 -9.90 19.04
N LYS A 49 -22.23 -9.21 19.17
CA LYS A 49 -23.24 -9.14 18.11
C LYS A 49 -22.73 -8.40 16.88
N VAL A 50 -22.07 -7.26 17.09
CA VAL A 50 -21.52 -6.43 16.01
C VAL A 50 -20.32 -7.10 15.35
N GLY A 51 -19.51 -7.85 16.10
CA GLY A 51 -18.43 -8.70 15.58
C GLY A 51 -18.91 -9.72 14.56
N ALA A 52 -19.97 -10.47 14.87
CA ALA A 52 -20.52 -11.44 13.94
C ALA A 52 -21.04 -10.80 12.64
N TYR A 53 -21.66 -9.62 12.74
CA TYR A 53 -22.11 -8.85 11.57
C TYR A 53 -20.92 -8.36 10.72
N ILE A 54 -19.89 -7.78 11.35
CA ILE A 54 -18.70 -7.26 10.67
C ILE A 54 -17.93 -8.36 9.95
N ILE A 55 -17.79 -9.55 10.56
CA ILE A 55 -17.19 -10.72 9.89
C ILE A 55 -17.95 -11.08 8.61
N LYS A 56 -19.29 -11.08 8.65
CA LYS A 56 -20.10 -11.33 7.46
C LYS A 56 -19.93 -10.23 6.42
N MET A 57 -19.92 -8.96 6.84
CA MET A 57 -19.75 -7.84 5.92
C MET A 57 -18.38 -7.86 5.23
N LYS A 58 -17.31 -8.15 5.97
CA LYS A 58 -15.96 -8.31 5.40
C LYS A 58 -15.92 -9.39 4.31
N ARG A 59 -16.56 -10.53 4.54
CA ARG A 59 -16.67 -11.60 3.52
C ARG A 59 -17.41 -11.13 2.27
N THR A 60 -18.46 -10.33 2.44
CA THR A 60 -19.19 -9.74 1.31
C THR A 60 -18.28 -8.79 0.51
N VAL A 61 -17.55 -7.90 1.19
CA VAL A 61 -16.62 -6.97 0.53
C VAL A 61 -15.50 -7.74 -0.19
N GLU A 62 -14.95 -8.80 0.42
CA GLU A 62 -13.97 -9.69 -0.21
C GLU A 62 -14.52 -10.35 -1.49
N ALA A 63 -15.76 -10.84 -1.46
CA ALA A 63 -16.42 -11.42 -2.63
C ALA A 63 -16.65 -10.39 -3.75
N VAL A 64 -17.05 -9.15 -3.40
CA VAL A 64 -17.21 -8.05 -4.35
C VAL A 64 -15.87 -7.71 -5.00
N ALA A 65 -14.80 -7.54 -4.21
CA ALA A 65 -13.47 -7.25 -4.73
C ALA A 65 -12.96 -8.36 -5.67
N ALA A 66 -13.19 -9.64 -5.32
CA ALA A 66 -12.85 -10.76 -6.19
C ALA A 66 -13.59 -10.72 -7.54
N ALA A 67 -14.90 -10.40 -7.52
CA ALA A 67 -15.69 -10.24 -8.74
C ALA A 67 -15.17 -9.07 -9.61
N HIS A 68 -14.83 -7.93 -9.00
CA HIS A 68 -14.23 -6.80 -9.72
C HIS A 68 -12.87 -7.15 -10.34
N LEU A 69 -12.00 -7.88 -9.64
CA LEU A 69 -10.72 -8.32 -10.17
C LEU A 69 -10.88 -9.28 -11.35
N ALA A 70 -11.85 -10.20 -11.29
CA ALA A 70 -12.16 -11.11 -12.40
C ALA A 70 -12.72 -10.36 -13.63
N ALA A 71 -13.61 -9.38 -13.41
CA ALA A 71 -14.11 -8.52 -14.48
C ALA A 71 -12.98 -7.69 -15.11
N LEU A 72 -12.08 -7.14 -14.30
CA LEU A 72 -10.93 -6.39 -14.76
C LEU A 72 -9.96 -7.25 -15.58
N GLN A 73 -9.73 -8.51 -15.18
CA GLN A 73 -8.94 -9.46 -15.96
C GLN A 73 -9.58 -9.75 -17.32
N THR A 74 -10.88 -10.06 -17.34
CA THR A 74 -11.63 -10.32 -18.58
C THR A 74 -11.55 -9.12 -19.54
N HIS A 75 -11.68 -7.90 -19.00
CA HIS A 75 -11.54 -6.67 -19.78
C HIS A 75 -10.13 -6.47 -20.32
N MET A 76 -9.12 -6.74 -19.50
CA MET A 76 -7.71 -6.69 -19.91
C MET A 76 -7.44 -7.63 -21.10
N GLU A 77 -7.91 -8.88 -21.06
CA GLU A 77 -7.72 -9.82 -22.17
C GLU A 77 -8.34 -9.31 -23.48
N THR A 78 -9.51 -8.66 -23.38
CA THR A 78 -10.21 -8.04 -24.52
C THR A 78 -9.41 -6.84 -25.07
N VAL A 79 -8.93 -5.95 -24.20
CA VAL A 79 -8.15 -4.77 -24.60
C VAL A 79 -6.79 -5.17 -25.18
N ALA A 80 -6.13 -6.19 -24.62
CA ALA A 80 -4.87 -6.73 -25.15
C ALA A 80 -5.04 -7.18 -26.61
N THR A 81 -6.11 -7.94 -26.87
CA THR A 81 -6.48 -8.38 -28.23
C THR A 81 -6.69 -7.20 -29.16
N LYS A 82 -7.44 -6.18 -28.72
CA LYS A 82 -7.70 -4.95 -29.50
C LYS A 82 -6.41 -4.19 -29.82
N LEU A 83 -5.46 -4.14 -28.89
CA LEU A 83 -4.18 -3.44 -29.04
C LEU A 83 -3.11 -4.27 -29.76
N GLY A 84 -3.40 -5.54 -30.09
CA GLY A 84 -2.42 -6.46 -30.67
C GLY A 84 -1.27 -6.82 -29.71
N THR A 85 -1.48 -6.68 -28.40
CA THR A 85 -0.50 -6.99 -27.36
C THR A 85 -0.83 -8.30 -26.65
N LYS A 86 0.15 -8.87 -25.94
CA LYS A 86 -0.10 -10.06 -25.11
C LYS A 86 -0.86 -9.66 -23.84
N PRO A 87 -1.77 -10.51 -23.33
CA PRO A 87 -2.36 -10.32 -22.02
C PRO A 87 -1.31 -10.14 -20.93
N VAL A 88 -1.58 -9.23 -20.00
CA VAL A 88 -0.67 -8.91 -18.90
C VAL A 88 -0.79 -10.01 -17.86
N VAL A 89 0.29 -10.74 -17.62
CA VAL A 89 0.38 -11.68 -16.50
C VAL A 89 0.88 -10.92 -15.27
N PRO A 90 0.07 -10.76 -14.21
CA PRO A 90 0.50 -10.06 -13.00
C PRO A 90 1.48 -10.94 -12.23
N VAL A 91 2.78 -10.75 -12.49
CA VAL A 91 3.86 -11.35 -11.72
C VAL A 91 4.51 -10.25 -10.88
N PHE A 92 4.69 -10.52 -9.59
CA PHE A 92 5.48 -9.64 -8.74
C PHE A 92 6.94 -9.65 -9.18
N SER A 93 7.51 -8.46 -9.34
CA SER A 93 8.95 -8.25 -9.39
C SER A 93 9.60 -8.73 -8.09
N ASP A 94 10.91 -8.97 -8.11
CA ASP A 94 11.62 -9.41 -6.90
C ASP A 94 11.57 -8.37 -5.78
N LEU A 95 11.50 -7.09 -6.15
CA LEU A 95 11.27 -6.00 -5.20
C LEU A 95 9.88 -6.06 -4.56
N GLU A 96 8.84 -6.33 -5.35
CA GLU A 96 7.46 -6.48 -4.84
C GLU A 96 7.33 -7.73 -3.96
N LYS A 97 7.96 -8.85 -4.33
CA LYS A 97 7.99 -10.05 -3.48
C LYS A 97 8.67 -9.77 -2.14
N LYS A 98 9.78 -9.03 -2.15
CA LYS A 98 10.46 -8.61 -0.92
C LYS A 98 9.56 -7.70 -0.08
N ALA A 99 8.97 -6.67 -0.70
CA ALA A 99 8.08 -5.74 -0.02
C ALA A 99 6.83 -6.41 0.58
N ALA A 100 6.28 -7.43 -0.10
CA ALA A 100 5.13 -8.19 0.37
C ALA A 100 5.42 -9.00 1.66
N LYS A 101 6.69 -9.34 1.91
CA LYS A 101 7.10 -10.09 3.11
C LYS A 101 7.49 -9.20 4.29
N MET A 102 7.71 -7.91 4.04
CA MET A 102 8.15 -6.96 5.07
C MET A 102 6.93 -6.31 5.73
N ILE A 103 6.70 -6.59 7.01
CA ILE A 103 5.63 -5.96 7.79
C ILE A 103 6.25 -5.00 8.81
N PRO A 104 6.24 -3.68 8.56
CA PRO A 104 6.72 -2.69 9.52
C PRO A 104 5.73 -2.53 10.69
N ARG A 105 6.27 -2.47 11.90
CA ARG A 105 5.53 -2.27 13.15
C ARG A 105 6.11 -1.09 13.94
N PRO A 106 5.28 -0.18 14.46
CA PRO A 106 5.78 0.91 15.29
C PRO A 106 6.30 0.39 16.62
N THR A 107 7.41 0.96 17.11
CA THR A 107 7.97 0.66 18.43
C THR A 107 7.32 1.51 19.52
N SER A 108 7.62 1.23 20.79
CA SER A 108 7.15 2.04 21.92
C SER A 108 7.60 3.51 21.84
N LYS A 109 8.70 3.82 21.12
CA LYS A 109 9.19 5.20 20.94
C LYS A 109 8.19 6.08 20.20
N VAL A 110 7.50 5.52 19.20
CA VAL A 110 6.45 6.20 18.44
C VAL A 110 5.29 6.61 19.34
N LYS A 111 4.91 5.74 20.28
CA LYS A 111 3.80 6.00 21.21
C LYS A 111 4.14 7.03 22.30
N ALA A 112 5.42 7.15 22.65
CA ALA A 112 5.90 8.06 23.69
C ALA A 112 5.99 9.52 23.20
N GLU A 113 6.53 9.76 22.00
CA GLU A 113 6.70 11.12 21.46
C GLU A 113 5.63 11.52 20.43
N GLY A 114 4.74 10.58 20.07
CA GLY A 114 3.73 10.76 19.02
C GLY A 114 4.34 10.95 17.62
N TYR A 115 3.48 11.23 16.63
CA TYR A 115 3.93 11.43 15.24
C TYR A 115 4.82 12.68 15.05
N ARG A 116 4.78 13.65 15.98
CA ARG A 116 5.65 14.85 15.96
C ARG A 116 7.10 14.57 16.37
N GLY A 117 7.39 13.44 17.03
CA GLY A 117 8.75 13.05 17.45
C GLY A 117 9.60 12.39 16.35
N TYR A 118 9.00 12.04 15.21
CA TYR A 118 9.69 11.32 14.13
C TYR A 118 10.91 12.09 13.61
N ALA A 119 10.76 13.39 13.34
CA ALA A 119 11.82 14.21 12.76
C ALA A 119 13.09 14.19 13.63
N LYS A 120 12.93 14.40 14.93
CA LYS A 120 14.03 14.43 15.91
C LYS A 120 14.80 13.10 15.95
N LEU A 121 14.08 11.98 15.97
CA LEU A 121 14.70 10.65 16.03
C LEU A 121 15.36 10.24 14.70
N ILE A 122 14.81 10.68 13.56
CA ILE A 122 15.42 10.46 12.23
C ILE A 122 16.70 11.32 12.06
N GLU A 123 16.70 12.54 12.59
CA GLU A 123 17.88 13.42 12.56
C GLU A 123 19.07 12.82 13.31
N GLN A 124 18.81 12.13 14.43
CA GLN A 124 19.83 11.46 15.24
C GLN A 124 20.49 10.25 14.55
N VAL A 125 19.92 9.72 13.46
CA VAL A 125 20.56 8.65 12.68
C VAL A 125 21.82 9.22 12.00
N PRO A 126 22.98 8.53 12.07
CA PRO A 126 24.20 8.96 11.39
C PRO A 126 23.97 9.18 9.89
N LYS A 127 24.64 10.19 9.31
CA LYS A 127 24.48 10.53 7.89
C LYS A 127 24.95 9.41 6.98
N GLU A 128 26.00 8.71 7.38
CA GLU A 128 26.61 7.58 6.70
C GLU A 128 25.64 6.40 6.61
N GLU A 129 24.88 6.15 7.69
CA GLU A 129 23.86 5.11 7.70
C GLU A 129 22.64 5.49 6.86
N LYS A 130 22.22 6.77 6.90
CA LYS A 130 21.17 7.29 6.01
C LYS A 130 21.56 7.21 4.54
N ALA A 131 22.83 7.45 4.20
CA ALA A 131 23.32 7.41 2.82
C ALA A 131 23.22 6.01 2.19
N LYS A 132 23.22 4.93 2.98
CA LYS A 132 23.00 3.55 2.50
C LYS A 132 21.57 3.31 2.02
N PHE A 133 20.63 4.13 2.50
CA PHE A 133 19.21 4.06 2.16
C PHE A 133 18.80 5.39 1.55
N PRO A 134 19.29 5.74 0.34
CA PRO A 134 18.87 6.97 -0.31
C PRO A 134 17.38 6.86 -0.61
N TYR A 135 16.58 7.50 0.23
CA TYR A 135 15.25 7.90 -0.10
C TYR A 135 15.37 9.38 -0.40
N VAL A 136 14.79 9.81 -1.51
CA VAL A 136 14.93 11.21 -1.83
C VAL A 136 14.03 11.96 -0.84
N ALA A 137 14.64 12.71 0.08
CA ALA A 137 13.95 13.64 0.98
C ALA A 137 13.61 14.89 0.18
N LEU A 138 12.73 14.81 -0.81
CA LEU A 138 12.43 16.01 -1.57
C LEU A 138 11.48 16.89 -0.78
N GLY A 139 11.67 18.18 -1.00
CA GLY A 139 10.53 19.07 -1.16
C GLY A 139 9.55 18.55 -2.24
N PRO A 140 8.74 19.41 -2.86
CA PRO A 140 7.51 18.99 -3.55
C PRO A 140 7.64 18.04 -4.78
N ALA A 141 8.80 17.46 -5.10
CA ALA A 141 9.04 16.78 -6.38
C ALA A 141 9.06 15.23 -6.39
N ASP A 142 9.76 14.48 -5.51
CA ASP A 142 9.87 12.99 -5.67
C ASP A 142 9.74 12.13 -4.37
N PHE A 143 9.37 12.72 -3.21
CA PHE A 143 8.79 11.96 -2.08
C PHE A 143 7.28 12.16 -2.12
N MET A 144 6.61 11.38 -2.97
CA MET A 144 5.21 11.60 -3.36
C MET A 144 4.23 10.59 -2.75
N GLY A 145 4.53 10.14 -1.54
CA GLY A 145 3.52 9.82 -0.52
C GLY A 145 3.81 10.73 0.66
N ASN A 146 2.82 11.30 1.32
CA ASN A 146 3.07 12.07 2.54
C ASN A 146 3.79 11.15 3.54
N THR A 147 4.98 11.54 4.04
CA THR A 147 5.69 10.74 5.05
C THR A 147 4.80 10.49 6.26
N ALA A 148 3.94 11.45 6.61
CA ALA A 148 2.97 11.30 7.68
C ALA A 148 1.93 10.22 7.35
N ASP A 149 1.39 10.18 6.13
CA ASP A 149 0.42 9.15 5.72
C ASP A 149 1.08 7.76 5.74
N LEU A 150 2.31 7.65 5.22
CA LEU A 150 3.09 6.41 5.30
C LEU A 150 3.29 5.98 6.75
N GLN A 151 3.67 6.90 7.65
CA GLN A 151 3.85 6.61 9.07
C GLN A 151 2.55 6.16 9.74
N CYS A 152 1.41 6.75 9.38
CA CYS A 152 0.09 6.33 9.87
C CYS A 152 -0.28 4.92 9.41
N LEU A 153 0.11 4.53 8.19
CA LEU A 153 -0.11 3.19 7.65
C LEU A 153 0.83 2.12 8.27
N ILE A 154 1.87 2.52 9.01
CA ILE A 154 2.74 1.60 9.75
C ILE A 154 2.09 1.26 11.10
N ASN A 155 1.31 0.18 11.12
CA ASN A 155 0.59 -0.30 12.30
C ASN A 155 0.94 -1.76 12.70
N GLY A 156 1.77 -2.45 11.90
CA GLY A 156 2.15 -3.84 12.13
C GLY A 156 1.25 -4.89 11.46
N THR A 157 0.24 -4.48 10.68
CA THR A 157 -0.65 -5.41 9.95
C THR A 157 -0.40 -5.43 8.44
N HIS A 158 0.08 -4.32 7.86
CA HIS A 158 0.31 -4.21 6.42
C HIS A 158 1.73 -4.53 6.03
N SER A 159 1.89 -5.22 4.91
CA SER A 159 3.17 -5.31 4.21
C SER A 159 3.55 -3.98 3.56
N VAL A 160 4.83 -3.78 3.28
CA VAL A 160 5.31 -2.59 2.55
C VAL A 160 4.64 -2.47 1.17
N LEU A 161 4.33 -3.60 0.52
CA LEU A 161 3.64 -3.59 -0.76
C LEU A 161 2.20 -3.09 -0.63
N GLU A 162 1.48 -3.48 0.42
CA GLU A 162 0.12 -2.99 0.69
C GLU A 162 0.11 -1.50 1.04
N ILE A 163 1.07 -1.04 1.85
CA ILE A 163 1.26 0.39 2.16
C ILE A 163 1.44 1.20 0.87
N LYS A 164 2.29 0.72 -0.06
CA LYS A 164 2.43 1.36 -1.37
C LYS A 164 1.10 1.44 -2.13
N LYS A 165 0.34 0.35 -2.21
CA LYS A 165 -0.94 0.32 -2.92
C LYS A 165 -1.94 1.31 -2.34
N MET A 166 -2.01 1.40 -1.00
CA MET A 166 -2.87 2.36 -0.30
C MET A 166 -2.47 3.80 -0.60
N LEU A 167 -1.18 4.13 -0.54
CA LEU A 167 -0.67 5.46 -0.90
C LEU A 167 -0.97 5.83 -2.36
N ASP A 168 -0.76 4.89 -3.28
CA ASP A 168 -0.97 5.11 -4.72
C ASP A 168 -2.44 5.22 -5.12
N ALA A 169 -3.36 4.69 -4.30
CA ALA A 169 -4.79 4.81 -4.51
C ALA A 169 -5.33 6.19 -4.10
N GLN A 170 -4.64 6.87 -3.18
CA GLN A 170 -5.02 8.19 -2.66
C GLN A 170 -4.30 9.34 -3.38
N SER A 171 -3.34 9.04 -4.25
CA SER A 171 -2.49 10.02 -4.92
C SER A 171 -2.63 9.97 -6.44
N GLN A 172 -2.59 11.15 -7.06
CA GLN A 172 -2.50 11.28 -8.53
C GLN A 172 -1.13 10.82 -9.06
N ARG A 173 -0.08 10.82 -8.23
CA ARG A 173 1.27 10.39 -8.62
C ARG A 173 1.67 9.12 -7.87
N LYS A 174 2.23 8.16 -8.60
CA LYS A 174 2.63 6.85 -8.05
C LYS A 174 3.92 6.97 -7.23
N SER A 175 3.91 6.38 -6.04
CA SER A 175 5.04 6.31 -5.14
C SER A 175 6.10 5.32 -5.62
N ASN A 176 7.38 5.58 -5.34
CA ASN A 176 8.45 4.66 -5.66
C ASN A 176 8.64 3.61 -4.54
N LEU A 177 8.51 2.32 -4.89
CA LEU A 177 8.60 1.23 -3.91
C LEU A 177 9.97 1.16 -3.22
N GLN A 178 11.06 1.40 -3.95
CA GLN A 178 12.40 1.40 -3.38
C GLN A 178 12.58 2.55 -2.38
N HIS A 179 12.02 3.73 -2.67
CA HIS A 179 12.06 4.87 -1.74
C HIS A 179 11.26 4.60 -0.47
N ILE A 180 10.09 3.96 -0.59
CA ILE A 180 9.29 3.53 0.57
C ILE A 180 10.10 2.55 1.43
N ILE A 181 10.72 1.54 0.82
CA ILE A 181 11.57 0.57 1.53
C ILE A 181 12.72 1.29 2.23
N ASN A 182 13.43 2.17 1.52
CA ASN A 182 14.58 2.90 2.06
C ASN A 182 14.17 3.79 3.25
N TYR A 183 13.04 4.48 3.15
CA TYR A 183 12.52 5.29 4.25
C TYR A 183 12.18 4.44 5.48
N ILE A 184 11.53 3.29 5.29
CA ILE A 184 11.23 2.34 6.38
C ILE A 184 12.51 1.81 7.03
N GLN A 185 13.58 1.59 6.26
CA GLN A 185 14.89 1.22 6.82
C GLN A 185 15.48 2.34 7.68
N VAL A 186 15.31 3.61 7.28
CA VAL A 186 15.74 4.75 8.11
C VAL A 186 14.91 4.86 9.39
N LEU A 187 13.59 4.61 9.33
CA LEU A 187 12.75 4.52 10.54
C LEU A 187 13.21 3.38 11.46
N ARG A 188 13.66 2.26 10.89
CA ARG A 188 14.25 1.14 11.65
C ARG A 188 15.54 1.55 12.34
N LEU A 189 16.44 2.24 11.63
CA LEU A 189 17.69 2.76 12.20
C LEU A 189 17.44 3.76 13.34
N ALA A 190 16.40 4.60 13.23
CA ALA A 190 15.97 5.50 14.29
C ALA A 190 15.34 4.77 15.51
N GLY A 191 15.09 3.46 15.39
CA GLY A 191 14.39 2.66 16.38
C GLY A 191 12.90 2.99 16.51
N LEU A 192 12.31 3.61 15.47
CA LEU A 192 10.89 3.95 15.39
C LEU A 192 10.05 2.77 14.88
N VAL A 193 10.66 1.89 14.08
CA VAL A 193 9.98 0.76 13.44
C VAL A 193 10.81 -0.52 13.59
N GLU A 194 10.12 -1.64 13.79
CA GLU A 194 10.66 -2.99 13.63
C GLU A 194 10.05 -3.64 12.38
N ILE A 195 10.81 -4.47 11.68
CA ILE A 195 10.31 -5.15 10.47
C ILE A 195 10.21 -6.64 10.79
N LYS A 196 8.98 -7.15 10.77
CA LYS A 196 8.74 -8.59 10.81
C LYS A 196 8.80 -9.12 9.39
N GLU A 197 9.73 -10.04 9.12
CA GLU A 197 9.77 -10.76 7.85
C GLU A 197 8.93 -12.04 7.96
N LEU A 198 7.99 -12.22 7.04
CA LEU A 198 7.29 -13.50 6.87
C LEU A 198 8.27 -14.51 6.26
N LYS A 199 8.52 -15.61 6.99
CA LYS A 199 9.32 -16.75 6.52
C LYS A 199 8.66 -17.40 5.31
#